data_AF-A0A1W9GMT4-F1
#
_entry.id   AF-A0A1W9GMT4-F1
#
_cell.length_a   1.000
_cell.length_b   1.000
_cell.length_c   1.000
_cell.angle_alpha   90.00
_cell.angle_beta   90.00
_cell.angle_gamma   90.00
#
_symmetry.space_group_name_H-M   'P 1'
#
loop_
_entity.id
_entity.type
_entity.pdbx_description
1 polymer ?
#
loop_
_entity_poly.entity_id
_entity_poly.type
_entity_poly.pdbx_seq_one_letter_code
_entity_poly.pdbx_strand_id
1 'polypeptide(L)'
;MADDAVPQEIVRALEILGLTLPVTSDALDRAKRVQLYNWDPARYANLTNNPTQYMTAYKKAEEMTKLVEASHALLSAVLVPDES
;
A
#
# COMPACT_ATOMS: atom_id res chain seq x y z
N MET A 1 -14.01 -2.40 -29.81
CA MET A 1 -12.72 -2.48 -29.10
C MET A 1 -12.94 -1.77 -27.78
N ALA A 2 -13.20 -2.52 -26.71
CA ALA A 2 -13.22 -1.93 -25.38
C ALA A 2 -11.76 -1.68 -25.03
N ASP A 3 -11.42 -0.43 -24.74
CA ASP A 3 -10.08 -0.05 -24.29
C ASP A 3 -9.65 -1.00 -23.17
N ASP A 4 -8.53 -1.68 -23.38
CA ASP A 4 -7.85 -2.57 -22.43
C ASP A 4 -7.17 -1.72 -21.34
N ALA A 5 -7.88 -0.69 -20.86
CA ALA A 5 -7.39 0.27 -19.90
C ALA A 5 -7.56 -0.32 -18.50
N VAL A 6 -6.43 -0.53 -17.83
CA VAL A 6 -6.39 -0.94 -16.43
C VAL A 6 -7.23 0.05 -15.60
N PRO A 7 -8.23 -0.44 -14.82
CA PRO A 7 -9.03 0.41 -13.94
C PRO A 7 -8.17 1.36 -13.09
N GLN A 8 -8.60 2.61 -12.96
CA GLN A 8 -7.83 3.64 -12.24
C GLN A 8 -7.55 3.27 -10.78
N GLU A 9 -8.46 2.52 -10.15
CA GLU A 9 -8.30 1.95 -8.82
C GLU A 9 -7.14 0.95 -8.73
N ILE A 10 -6.91 0.14 -9.77
CA ILE A 10 -5.77 -0.78 -9.86
C ILE A 10 -4.48 0.01 -10.03
N VAL A 11 -4.47 1.02 -10.91
CA VAL A 11 -3.31 1.90 -11.08
C VAL A 11 -2.93 2.55 -9.75
N ARG A 12 -3.91 3.10 -9.02
CA ARG A 12 -3.68 3.73 -7.73
C ARG A 12 -3.19 2.75 -6.67
N ALA A 13 -3.72 1.53 -6.64
CA ALA A 13 -3.27 0.49 -5.72
C ALA A 13 -1.82 0.04 -6.02
N LEU A 14 -1.45 -0.03 -7.30
CA LEU A 14 -0.08 -0.29 -7.73
C LEU A 14 0.86 0.84 -7.28
N GLU A 15 0.46 2.11 -7.42
CA GLU A 15 1.24 3.26 -6.94
C GLU A 15 1.45 3.22 -5.42
N ILE A 16 0.39 2.94 -4.64
CA ILE A 16 0.47 2.84 -3.17
C ILE A 16 1.46 1.75 -2.75
N LEU A 17 1.49 0.63 -3.47
CA LEU A 17 2.38 -0.49 -3.20
C LEU A 17 3.76 -0.33 -3.85
N GLY A 18 3.95 0.67 -4.72
CA GLY A 18 5.20 0.88 -5.46
C GLY A 18 5.48 -0.23 -6.48
N LEU A 19 4.42 -0.76 -7.11
CA LEU A 19 4.47 -1.86 -8.06
C LEU A 19 4.14 -1.40 -9.48
N THR A 20 4.57 -2.21 -10.44
CA THR A 20 4.20 -2.09 -11.86
C THR A 20 3.83 -3.47 -12.39
N LEU A 21 2.91 -3.56 -13.36
CA LEU A 21 2.56 -4.82 -13.99
C LEU A 21 3.73 -5.40 -14.82
N PRO A 22 3.87 -6.74 -14.94
CA PRO A 22 3.05 -7.76 -14.28
C PRO A 22 3.41 -7.92 -12.79
N VAL A 23 2.40 -8.22 -11.96
CA VAL A 23 2.57 -8.44 -10.51
C VAL A 23 2.39 -9.92 -10.18
N THR A 24 3.29 -10.47 -9.38
CA THR A 24 3.18 -11.82 -8.81
C THR A 24 2.67 -11.76 -7.37
N SER A 25 2.09 -12.86 -6.87
CA SER A 25 1.62 -12.96 -5.48
C SER A 25 2.74 -12.64 -4.46
N ASP A 26 3.94 -13.21 -4.65
CA ASP A 26 5.08 -12.95 -3.77
C ASP A 26 5.54 -11.48 -3.83
N ALA A 27 5.58 -10.87 -5.03
CA ALA A 27 5.93 -9.46 -5.17
C ALA A 27 4.90 -8.55 -4.47
N LEU A 28 3.62 -8.90 -4.58
CA LEU A 28 2.52 -8.18 -3.94
C LEU A 28 2.62 -8.26 -2.40
N ASP A 29 2.84 -9.46 -1.86
CA ASP A 29 3.01 -9.68 -0.43
C ASP A 29 4.27 -9.00 0.12
N ARG A 30 5.37 -9.06 -0.63
CA ARG A 30 6.61 -8.36 -0.27
C ARG A 30 6.40 -6.85 -0.26
N ALA A 31 5.73 -6.29 -1.27
CA ALA A 31 5.43 -4.87 -1.33
C ALA A 31 4.58 -4.41 -0.14
N LYS A 32 3.55 -5.19 0.23
CA LYS A 32 2.76 -4.93 1.44
C LYS A 32 3.64 -4.85 2.68
N ARG A 33 4.50 -5.85 2.92
CA ARG A 33 5.40 -5.87 4.09
C ARG A 33 6.33 -4.66 4.12
N VAL A 34 6.89 -4.27 2.98
CA VAL A 34 7.77 -3.09 2.86
C VAL A 34 7.00 -1.81 3.17
N GLN A 35 5.82 -1.61 2.60
CA GLN A 35 5.03 -0.40 2.83
C GLN A 35 4.54 -0.31 4.29
N LEU A 36 4.08 -1.41 4.88
CA LEU A 36 3.68 -1.44 6.30
C LEU A 36 4.86 -1.10 7.23
N TYR A 37 6.06 -1.60 6.91
CA TYR A 37 7.26 -1.24 7.65
C TYR A 37 7.61 0.26 7.52
N ASN A 38 7.45 0.83 6.33
CA ASN A 38 7.71 2.26 6.10
C ASN A 38 6.72 3.15 6.85
N TRP A 39 5.46 2.73 6.93
CA TRP A 39 4.38 3.44 7.62
C TRP A 39 4.20 3.02 9.08
N ASP A 40 5.15 2.30 9.68
CA ASP A 40 5.09 1.96 11.10
C ASP A 40 5.07 3.25 11.96
N PRO A 41 3.97 3.53 12.68
CA PRO A 41 3.82 4.76 13.47
C PRO A 41 4.91 4.94 14.53
N ALA A 42 5.47 3.85 15.06
CA ALA A 42 6.54 3.91 16.06
C ALA A 42 7.81 4.57 15.51
N ARG A 43 8.04 4.51 14.19
CA ARG A 43 9.19 5.18 13.55
C ARG A 43 9.11 6.70 13.64
N TYR A 44 7.90 7.25 13.74
CA TYR A 44 7.69 8.69 13.83
C TYR A 44 7.89 9.24 15.25
N ALA A 45 7.87 8.38 16.27
CA ALA A 45 8.10 8.78 17.67
C ALA A 45 9.49 9.37 17.89
N ASN A 46 10.49 8.93 17.10
CA ASN A 46 11.87 9.40 17.22
C ASN A 46 12.20 10.58 16.29
N LEU A 47 11.23 11.08 15.49
CA LEU A 47 11.49 12.12 14.49
C LEU A 47 11.23 13.54 14.99
N THR A 48 10.50 13.71 16.09
CA THR A 48 10.17 15.04 16.61
C THR A 48 9.88 15.00 18.11
N ASN A 49 10.35 16.02 18.84
CA ASN A 49 9.98 16.26 20.24
C ASN A 49 8.69 17.10 20.36
N ASN A 50 8.08 17.50 19.24
CA ASN A 50 6.84 18.27 19.22
C ASN A 50 5.63 17.31 19.17
N PRO A 51 4.77 17.29 20.21
CA PRO A 51 3.65 16.34 20.30
C PRO A 51 2.61 16.54 19.20
N THR A 52 2.40 17.77 18.72
CA THR A 52 1.44 18.04 17.63
C THR A 52 1.94 17.46 16.31
N GLN A 53 3.22 17.65 15.99
CA GLN A 53 3.82 17.08 14.78
C GLN A 53 3.85 15.56 14.82
N TYR A 54 4.18 14.99 15.99
CA TYR A 54 4.11 13.55 16.21
C TYR A 54 2.71 13.02 15.93
N MET A 55 1.67 13.63 16.51
CA MET A 55 0.28 13.20 16.30
C MET A 55 -0.16 13.31 14.84
N THR A 56 0.26 14.35 14.11
CA THR A 56 -0.03 14.47 12.67
C THR A 56 0.65 13.36 11.88
N ALA A 57 1.93 13.07 12.15
CA ALA A 57 2.66 12.01 11.47
C ALA A 57 2.08 10.62 11.79
N TYR A 58 1.73 10.39 13.05
CA TYR A 58 1.08 9.17 13.53
C TYR A 58 -0.25 8.91 12.79
N LYS A 59 -1.14 9.91 12.72
CA LYS A 59 -2.41 9.78 11.99
C LYS A 59 -2.20 9.48 10.50
N LYS A 60 -1.25 10.16 9.88
CA LYS A 60 -0.89 9.89 8.48
C LYS A 60 -0.41 8.46 8.29
N ALA A 61 0.40 7.95 9.21
CA ALA A 61 0.90 6.58 9.19
C ALA A 61 -0.23 5.55 9.32
N GLU A 62 -1.22 5.80 10.19
CA GLU A 62 -2.42 4.97 10.31
C GLU A 62 -3.26 4.97 9.03
N GLU A 63 -3.47 6.14 8.41
CA GLU A 63 -4.20 6.26 7.15
C GLU A 63 -3.49 5.52 6.01
N MET A 64 -2.18 5.67 5.89
CA MET A 64 -1.40 4.97 4.87
C MET A 64 -1.38 3.46 5.08
N THR A 65 -1.32 2.99 6.32
CA THR A 65 -1.43 1.56 6.64
C THR A 65 -2.74 0.98 6.13
N LYS A 66 -3.87 1.65 6.37
CA LYS A 66 -5.19 1.24 5.86
C LYS A 66 -5.23 1.21 4.33
N LEU A 67 -4.64 2.21 3.68
CA LEU A 67 -4.57 2.27 2.21
C LEU A 67 -3.72 1.14 1.63
N VAL A 68 -2.60 0.79 2.28
CA VAL A 68 -1.75 -0.33 1.87
C VAL A 68 -2.50 -1.65 1.95
N GLU A 69 -3.23 -1.89 3.05
CA GLU A 69 -4.03 -3.11 3.21
C GLU A 69 -5.17 -3.21 2.20
N ALA A 70 -5.90 -2.12 1.97
CA ALA A 70 -6.97 -2.07 0.99
C ALA A 70 -6.44 -2.27 -0.45
N SER A 71 -5.30 -1.65 -0.79
CA SER A 71 -4.67 -1.80 -2.09
C SER A 71 -4.20 -3.24 -2.33
N HIS A 72 -3.60 -3.87 -1.31
CA HIS A 72 -3.19 -5.28 -1.38
C HIS A 72 -4.39 -6.21 -1.57
N ALA A 73 -5.48 -6.01 -0.82
CA ALA A 73 -6.69 -6.80 -0.96
C ALA A 73 -7.31 -6.67 -2.36
N LEU A 74 -7.37 -5.44 -2.91
CA LEU A 74 -7.86 -5.19 -4.26
C LEU A 74 -7.00 -5.91 -5.30
N LEU A 75 -5.68 -5.72 -5.29
CA LEU A 75 -4.78 -6.34 -6.26
C LEU A 75 -4.76 -7.87 -6.15
N SER A 76 -4.90 -8.42 -4.95
CA SER A 76 -4.99 -9.86 -4.74
C SER A 76 -6.23 -10.44 -5.40
N ALA A 77 -7.38 -9.75 -5.31
CA ALA A 77 -8.64 -10.20 -5.89
C ALA A 77 -8.69 -10.10 -7.43
N VAL A 78 -7.89 -9.21 -8.04
CA VAL A 78 -8.01 -8.88 -9.47
C VAL A 78 -6.80 -9.27 -10.32
N LEU A 79 -5.60 -9.41 -9.74
CA LEU A 79 -4.36 -9.66 -10.49
C LEU A 79 -3.67 -10.98 -10.17
N VAL A 80 -3.94 -11.56 -9.00
CA VAL A 80 -3.36 -12.85 -8.63
C VAL A 80 -4.42 -13.90 -8.97
N PRO A 81 -4.20 -14.75 -10.00
CA PRO A 81 -5.10 -15.88 -10.21
C PRO A 81 -5.06 -16.74 -8.95
N ASP A 82 -6.23 -17.11 -8.42
CA ASP A 82 -6.35 -18.16 -7.40
C ASP A 82 -5.55 -19.37 -7.90
N GLU A 83 -4.39 -19.65 -7.32
CA GLU A 83 -3.73 -20.94 -7.48
C GLU A 83 -4.68 -21.98 -6.86
N SER A 84 -5.52 -22.57 -7.72
CA SER A 84 -6.34 -23.75 -7.44
C SER A 84 -5.49 -25.01 -7.42
#